data_AF-G0P835-F1
#
_entry.id   AF-G0P835-F1
#
_cell.length_a   1.000
_cell.length_b   1.000
_cell.length_c   1.000
_cell.angle_alpha   90.00
_cell.angle_beta   90.00
_cell.angle_gamma   90.00
#
_symmetry.space_group_name_H-M   'P 1'
#
loop_
_entity.id
_entity.type
_entity.pdbx_description
1 polymer ?
#
loop_
_entity_poly.entity_id
_entity_poly.type
_entity_poly.pdbx_seq_one_letter_code
_entity_poly.pdbx_strand_id
1 'polypeptide(L)'
;MIIYVKRYPNETEYSRIVAKMRQHHSYLSIIASIDSSGGSHPETLYDLASKTNGVCAFDYSMDLPYDLFYDENVVYPYLIYAANPQVSGKGSIQLSPLLIPKSEYYWFTMMQDTAPITGEQTLMLIWYNDNEQWQMGSNGTYHCGELFQSAGNHLADREYLSTDSYNVRLVFNYPDSEIRTVQIRVNQPDYAINYWIPYDN
;
A
#
# COMPACT_ATOMS: atom_id res chain seq x y z
N MET A 1 -10.14 -8.40 -2.70
CA MET A 1 -9.94 -9.77 -3.25
C MET A 1 -8.47 -10.08 -3.16
N ILE A 2 -8.09 -11.27 -2.68
CA ILE A 2 -6.68 -11.65 -2.53
C ILE A 2 -6.30 -12.67 -3.59
N ILE A 3 -5.17 -12.46 -4.28
CA ILE A 3 -4.55 -13.44 -5.17
C ILE A 3 -3.13 -13.72 -4.71
N TYR A 4 -2.78 -15.00 -4.61
CA TYR A 4 -1.40 -15.43 -4.43
C TYR A 4 -0.75 -15.80 -5.77
N VAL A 5 0.47 -15.30 -5.99
CA VAL A 5 1.19 -15.42 -7.26
C VAL A 5 2.60 -15.96 -7.03
N LYS A 6 2.84 -17.19 -7.52
CA LYS A 6 4.17 -17.82 -7.55
C LYS A 6 4.87 -17.67 -8.90
N ARG A 7 4.17 -17.20 -9.94
CA ARG A 7 4.71 -17.00 -11.29
C ARG A 7 4.26 -15.63 -11.80
N TYR A 8 5.20 -14.82 -12.25
CA TYR A 8 4.88 -13.50 -12.79
C TYR A 8 4.19 -13.61 -14.16
N PRO A 9 3.45 -12.57 -14.56
CA PRO A 9 2.99 -12.41 -15.92
C PRO A 9 4.14 -12.42 -16.93
N ASN A 10 3.84 -12.92 -18.14
CA ASN A 10 4.66 -12.71 -19.34
C ASN A 10 4.10 -11.55 -20.21
N GLU A 11 2.88 -11.11 -19.91
CA GLU A 11 2.18 -10.05 -20.64
C GLU A 11 2.17 -8.79 -19.78
N THR A 12 2.33 -7.63 -20.42
CA THR A 12 2.27 -6.32 -19.78
C THR A 12 0.94 -5.60 -20.02
N GLU A 13 0.07 -6.14 -20.87
CA GLU A 13 -1.25 -5.57 -21.17
C GLU A 13 -2.28 -6.02 -20.13
N TYR A 14 -2.56 -5.16 -19.16
CA TYR A 14 -3.52 -5.42 -18.07
C TYR A 14 -4.77 -4.51 -18.11
N SER A 15 -4.91 -3.67 -19.14
CA SER A 15 -5.96 -2.65 -19.26
C SER A 15 -7.39 -3.21 -19.18
N ARG A 16 -7.64 -4.35 -19.82
CA ARG A 16 -8.94 -5.04 -19.77
C ARG A 16 -9.28 -5.58 -18.38
N ILE A 17 -8.27 -6.02 -17.63
CA ILE A 17 -8.45 -6.50 -16.26
C ILE A 17 -8.81 -5.31 -15.37
N VAL A 18 -8.04 -4.22 -15.45
CA VAL A 18 -8.34 -2.96 -14.74
C VAL A 18 -9.76 -2.50 -15.03
N ALA A 19 -10.17 -2.42 -16.31
CA ALA A 19 -11.50 -1.98 -16.68
C ALA A 19 -12.62 -2.83 -16.05
N LYS A 20 -12.47 -4.16 -16.05
CA LYS A 20 -13.44 -5.07 -15.42
C LYS A 20 -13.46 -4.92 -13.90
N MET A 21 -12.31 -4.87 -13.25
CA MET A 21 -12.22 -4.72 -11.80
C MET A 21 -12.83 -3.39 -11.35
N ARG A 22 -12.55 -2.31 -12.10
CA ARG A 22 -13.14 -0.99 -11.86
C ARG A 22 -14.65 -0.98 -12.07
N GLN A 23 -15.15 -1.59 -13.14
CA GLN A 23 -16.58 -1.73 -13.42
C GLN A 23 -17.34 -2.45 -12.30
N HIS A 24 -16.69 -3.42 -11.63
CA HIS A 24 -17.26 -4.21 -10.55
C HIS A 24 -16.85 -3.74 -9.16
N HIS A 25 -16.27 -2.54 -9.02
CA HIS A 25 -15.88 -1.99 -7.72
C HIS A 25 -15.09 -3.00 -6.89
N SER A 26 -14.09 -3.61 -7.51
CA SER A 26 -13.28 -4.67 -6.90
C SER A 26 -11.83 -4.22 -6.74
N TYR A 27 -11.36 -4.21 -5.48
CA TYR A 27 -9.96 -3.99 -5.13
C TYR A 27 -9.18 -5.30 -5.24
N LEU A 28 -8.03 -5.27 -5.92
CA LEU A 28 -7.18 -6.43 -6.13
C LEU A 28 -5.92 -6.36 -5.28
N SER A 29 -5.90 -7.11 -4.20
CA SER A 29 -4.73 -7.30 -3.35
C SER A 29 -3.96 -8.54 -3.82
N ILE A 30 -2.67 -8.38 -4.09
CA ILE A 30 -1.79 -9.40 -4.67
C ILE A 30 -0.65 -9.67 -3.71
N ILE A 31 -0.41 -10.95 -3.46
CA ILE A 31 0.77 -11.44 -2.76
C ILE A 31 1.62 -12.18 -3.78
N ALA A 32 2.82 -11.71 -4.05
CA ALA A 32 3.72 -12.28 -5.04
C ALA A 32 5.03 -12.72 -4.41
N SER A 33 5.49 -13.92 -4.78
CA SER A 33 6.75 -14.46 -4.30
C SER A 33 7.93 -13.91 -5.13
N ILE A 34 8.97 -13.41 -4.46
CA ILE A 34 10.20 -12.95 -5.14
C ILE A 34 11.04 -14.10 -5.68
N ASP A 35 10.95 -15.28 -5.06
CA ASP A 35 11.48 -16.55 -5.57
C ASP A 35 10.56 -17.17 -6.63
N SER A 36 10.24 -16.38 -7.66
CA SER A 36 9.26 -16.74 -8.69
C SER A 36 9.62 -18.01 -9.46
N SER A 37 8.60 -18.81 -9.79
CA SER A 37 8.69 -20.00 -10.66
C SER A 37 8.76 -19.67 -12.17
N GLY A 38 8.80 -18.38 -12.52
CA GLY A 38 9.03 -17.87 -13.87
C GLY A 38 8.17 -16.65 -14.19
N GLY A 39 8.17 -16.25 -15.46
CA GLY A 39 7.62 -14.95 -15.85
C GLY A 39 8.63 -13.83 -15.67
N SER A 40 8.39 -12.69 -16.33
CA SER A 40 9.37 -11.60 -16.42
C SER A 40 8.82 -10.23 -16.03
N HIS A 41 7.52 -10.12 -15.73
CA HIS A 41 6.85 -8.83 -15.52
C HIS A 41 6.21 -8.70 -14.13
N PRO A 42 6.98 -8.69 -13.02
CA PRO A 42 6.44 -8.40 -11.69
C PRO A 42 5.79 -7.02 -11.59
N GLU A 43 6.30 -6.03 -12.31
CA GLU A 43 5.75 -4.66 -12.37
C GLU A 43 4.29 -4.65 -12.84
N THR A 44 3.90 -5.59 -13.70
CA THR A 44 2.52 -5.71 -14.18
C THR A 44 1.56 -6.04 -13.03
N LEU A 45 1.98 -6.83 -12.05
CA LEU A 45 1.16 -7.13 -10.87
C LEU A 45 1.01 -5.88 -10.01
N TYR A 46 2.11 -5.16 -9.80
CA TYR A 46 2.11 -3.96 -8.98
C TYR A 46 1.25 -2.85 -9.57
N ASP A 47 1.40 -2.58 -10.88
CA ASP A 47 0.59 -1.61 -11.60
C ASP A 47 -0.90 -1.96 -11.60
N LEU A 48 -1.21 -3.24 -11.83
CA LEU A 48 -2.59 -3.73 -11.83
C LEU A 48 -3.25 -3.50 -10.45
N ALA A 49 -2.54 -3.78 -9.36
CA ALA A 49 -3.04 -3.50 -8.01
C ALA A 49 -3.23 -1.99 -7.76
N SER A 50 -2.23 -1.17 -8.12
CA SER A 50 -2.30 0.30 -8.02
C SER A 50 -3.52 0.86 -8.76
N LYS A 51 -3.72 0.43 -10.01
CA LYS A 51 -4.84 0.88 -10.87
C LYS A 51 -6.21 0.39 -10.39
N THR A 52 -6.28 -0.54 -9.45
CA THR A 52 -7.53 -1.05 -8.90
C THR A 52 -7.72 -0.68 -7.43
N ASN A 53 -6.94 0.26 -6.88
CA ASN A 53 -6.94 0.62 -5.46
C ASN A 53 -6.67 -0.56 -4.50
N GLY A 54 -6.14 -1.67 -5.01
CA GLY A 54 -5.61 -2.74 -4.17
C GLY A 54 -4.14 -2.53 -3.85
N VAL A 55 -3.46 -3.57 -3.39
CA VAL A 55 -2.05 -3.52 -3.01
C VAL A 55 -1.29 -4.72 -3.57
N CYS A 56 0.02 -4.61 -3.77
CA CYS A 56 0.85 -5.70 -4.28
C CYS A 56 2.10 -5.87 -3.42
N ALA A 57 2.10 -6.90 -2.57
CA ALA A 57 3.24 -7.23 -1.76
C ALA A 57 4.13 -8.25 -2.47
N PHE A 58 5.43 -8.05 -2.35
CA PHE A 58 6.48 -8.97 -2.74
C PHE A 58 7.23 -9.41 -1.50
N ASP A 59 7.41 -10.73 -1.32
CA ASP A 59 8.30 -11.30 -0.30
C ASP A 59 8.75 -12.72 -0.70
N TYR A 60 9.68 -13.34 0.03
CA TYR A 60 10.02 -14.75 -0.15
C TYR A 60 8.82 -15.63 0.18
N SER A 61 8.71 -16.78 -0.50
CA SER A 61 7.57 -17.69 -0.30
C SER A 61 7.39 -18.20 1.12
N MET A 62 8.48 -18.30 1.87
CA MET A 62 8.47 -18.71 3.27
C MET A 62 8.06 -17.57 4.23
N ASP A 63 8.16 -16.33 3.77
CA ASP A 63 7.99 -15.09 4.54
C ASP A 63 6.77 -14.29 4.03
N LEU A 64 5.89 -14.92 3.24
CA LEU A 64 4.75 -14.23 2.66
C LEU A 64 3.89 -13.60 3.75
N PRO A 65 3.46 -12.34 3.56
CA PRO A 65 2.82 -11.56 4.61
C PRO A 65 1.34 -11.91 4.78
N TYR A 66 1.06 -13.16 5.15
CA TYR A 66 -0.31 -13.65 5.34
C TYR A 66 -1.08 -12.81 6.35
N ASP A 67 -0.43 -12.41 7.45
CA ASP A 67 -1.05 -11.61 8.50
C ASP A 67 -1.45 -10.21 8.00
N LEU A 68 -0.58 -9.54 7.23
CA LEU A 68 -0.88 -8.22 6.66
C LEU A 68 -2.14 -8.25 5.77
N PHE A 69 -2.24 -9.26 4.91
CA PHE A 69 -3.38 -9.37 4.00
C PHE A 69 -4.63 -9.90 4.70
N TYR A 70 -4.47 -10.73 5.73
CA TYR A 70 -5.56 -11.13 6.61
C TYR A 70 -6.15 -9.91 7.32
N ASP A 71 -5.31 -9.05 7.89
CA ASP A 71 -5.75 -7.82 8.54
C ASP A 71 -6.42 -6.87 7.52
N GLU A 72 -5.80 -6.60 6.38
CA GLU A 72 -6.36 -5.68 5.37
C GLU A 72 -7.66 -6.18 4.72
N ASN A 73 -7.85 -7.50 4.53
CA ASN A 73 -8.97 -8.01 3.74
C ASN A 73 -10.04 -8.74 4.56
N VAL A 74 -9.73 -9.14 5.80
CA VAL A 74 -10.65 -9.90 6.66
C VAL A 74 -11.00 -9.11 7.91
N VAL A 75 -10.00 -8.56 8.61
CA VAL A 75 -10.24 -7.81 9.86
C VAL A 75 -10.70 -6.38 9.57
N TYR A 76 -10.07 -5.72 8.59
CA TYR A 76 -10.33 -4.35 8.15
C TYR A 76 -10.76 -4.32 6.68
N PRO A 77 -11.89 -4.92 6.28
CA PRO A 77 -12.20 -5.13 4.87
C PRO A 77 -12.64 -3.86 4.12
N TYR A 78 -12.90 -2.75 4.83
CA TYR A 78 -13.50 -1.57 4.24
C TYR A 78 -12.47 -0.47 3.99
N LEU A 79 -12.08 -0.30 2.72
CA LEU A 79 -11.17 0.76 2.28
C LEU A 79 -11.82 2.14 2.42
N ILE A 80 -11.14 3.06 3.11
CA ILE A 80 -11.60 4.45 3.31
C ILE A 80 -10.67 5.49 2.67
N TYR A 81 -9.45 5.08 2.32
CA TYR A 81 -8.46 5.96 1.73
C TYR A 81 -7.53 5.17 0.81
N ALA A 82 -7.25 5.71 -0.37
CA ALA A 82 -6.25 5.18 -1.28
C ALA A 82 -5.46 6.33 -1.90
N ALA A 83 -4.14 6.14 -1.99
CA ALA A 83 -3.27 7.01 -2.77
C ALA A 83 -2.15 6.20 -3.42
N ASN A 84 -1.78 6.56 -4.65
CA ASN A 84 -0.70 5.97 -5.42
C ASN A 84 0.28 7.05 -5.92
N PRO A 85 0.89 7.87 -5.05
CA PRO A 85 1.78 8.94 -5.48
C PRO A 85 3.00 8.40 -6.23
N GLN A 86 3.40 9.12 -7.28
CA GLN A 86 4.66 8.92 -7.97
C GLN A 86 5.76 9.77 -7.31
N VAL A 87 6.87 9.13 -6.93
CA VAL A 87 7.98 9.73 -6.19
C VAL A 87 9.31 9.42 -6.87
N SER A 88 10.31 10.30 -6.73
CA SER A 88 11.66 10.11 -7.27
C SER A 88 12.67 10.94 -6.46
N GLY A 89 13.86 10.41 -6.23
CA GLY A 89 14.92 11.07 -5.46
C GLY A 89 14.49 11.37 -4.02
N LYS A 90 14.70 12.62 -3.59
CA LYS A 90 14.43 13.07 -2.22
C LYS A 90 13.38 14.17 -2.20
N GLY A 91 12.37 14.03 -1.34
CA GLY A 91 11.36 15.06 -1.20
C GLY A 91 10.25 14.70 -0.21
N SER A 92 9.20 15.50 -0.27
CA SER A 92 7.95 15.23 0.41
C SER A 92 6.78 15.66 -0.47
N ILE A 93 5.66 14.95 -0.35
CA ILE A 93 4.42 15.24 -1.05
C ILE A 93 3.29 15.30 -0.03
N GLN A 94 2.48 16.36 -0.13
CA GLN A 94 1.21 16.45 0.58
C GLN A 94 0.16 15.68 -0.22
N LEU A 95 -0.45 14.67 0.38
CA LEU A 95 -1.54 13.90 -0.20
C LEU A 95 -2.89 14.50 0.22
N SER A 96 -3.96 14.00 -0.40
CA SER A 96 -5.33 14.33 -0.01
C SER A 96 -5.53 14.04 1.50
N PRO A 97 -6.33 14.86 2.20
CA PRO A 97 -6.63 14.60 3.61
C PRO A 97 -7.33 13.25 3.80
N LEU A 98 -6.99 12.55 4.88
CA LEU A 98 -7.67 11.37 5.35
C LEU A 98 -8.83 11.79 6.24
N LEU A 99 -10.05 11.44 5.85
CA LEU A 99 -11.25 11.72 6.62
C LEU A 99 -11.59 10.51 7.50
N ILE A 100 -11.62 10.70 8.81
CA ILE A 100 -11.94 9.65 9.78
C ILE A 100 -13.41 9.78 10.19
N PRO A 101 -14.28 8.84 9.78
CA PRO A 101 -15.73 8.95 10.00
C PRO A 101 -16.16 8.61 11.44
N LYS A 102 -15.36 7.83 12.17
CA LYS A 102 -15.65 7.38 13.54
C LYS A 102 -14.34 7.17 14.29
N SER A 103 -14.32 7.47 15.58
CA SER A 103 -13.14 7.23 16.39
C SER A 103 -12.95 5.73 16.63
N GLU A 104 -11.88 5.15 16.08
CA GLU A 104 -11.62 3.71 16.12
C GLU A 104 -10.19 3.37 15.67
N TYR A 105 -9.85 2.08 15.68
CA TYR A 105 -8.64 1.55 15.05
C TYR A 105 -8.80 1.44 13.53
N TYR A 106 -7.76 1.85 12.83
CA TYR A 106 -7.64 1.76 11.38
C TYR A 106 -6.37 0.99 11.00
N TRP A 107 -6.45 0.25 9.91
CA TRP A 107 -5.33 -0.48 9.36
C TRP A 107 -4.69 0.31 8.22
N PHE A 108 -3.44 0.70 8.43
CA PHE A 108 -2.63 1.38 7.44
C PHE A 108 -1.76 0.38 6.70
N THR A 109 -1.65 0.54 5.38
CA THR A 109 -0.76 -0.27 4.56
C THR A 109 -0.02 0.64 3.58
N MET A 110 1.28 0.44 3.45
CA MET A 110 2.14 1.12 2.49
C MET A 110 3.04 0.12 1.78
N MET A 111 3.10 0.19 0.45
CA MET A 111 3.97 -0.64 -0.36
C MET A 111 4.76 0.20 -1.35
N GLN A 112 5.95 -0.29 -1.69
CA GLN A 112 6.77 0.27 -2.76
C GLN A 112 6.90 -0.74 -3.91
N ASP A 113 7.21 -0.27 -5.11
CA ASP A 113 7.29 -1.10 -6.32
C ASP A 113 8.53 -1.99 -6.41
N THR A 114 9.46 -1.87 -5.46
CA THR A 114 10.67 -2.69 -5.39
C THR A 114 10.73 -3.53 -4.11
N ALA A 115 11.19 -4.78 -4.23
CA ALA A 115 11.55 -5.64 -3.09
C ALA A 115 12.99 -6.16 -3.27
N PRO A 116 13.77 -6.30 -2.18
CA PRO A 116 13.47 -5.87 -0.81
C PRO A 116 13.56 -4.34 -0.63
N ILE A 117 12.92 -3.80 0.41
CA ILE A 117 13.23 -2.46 0.94
C ILE A 117 14.70 -2.44 1.34
N THR A 118 15.55 -1.70 0.62
CA THR A 118 16.97 -1.59 0.97
C THR A 118 17.15 -0.65 2.16
N GLY A 119 18.15 -0.88 3.01
CA GLY A 119 18.40 -0.04 4.19
C GLY A 119 18.95 1.36 3.89
N GLU A 120 19.00 1.77 2.62
CA GLU A 120 19.57 3.06 2.18
C GLU A 120 18.50 4.10 1.80
N GLN A 121 17.22 3.73 1.85
CA GLN A 121 16.11 4.61 1.49
C GLN A 121 15.27 5.02 2.71
N THR A 122 14.63 6.17 2.60
CA THR A 122 13.60 6.63 3.54
C THR A 122 12.26 6.61 2.83
N LEU A 123 11.24 6.04 3.47
CA LEU A 123 9.85 6.12 3.05
C LEU A 123 8.99 6.18 4.31
N MET A 124 8.47 7.38 4.60
CA MET A 124 7.73 7.68 5.83
C MET A 124 6.39 8.30 5.48
N LEU A 125 5.31 7.65 5.88
CA LEU A 125 3.97 8.23 5.87
C LEU A 125 3.71 8.90 7.21
N ILE A 126 3.26 10.14 7.18
CA ILE A 126 2.93 10.93 8.37
C ILE A 126 1.49 11.40 8.24
N TRP A 127 0.67 11.17 9.27
CA TRP A 127 -0.69 11.71 9.34
C TRP A 127 -0.87 12.50 10.63
N TYR A 128 -1.52 13.66 10.52
CA TYR A 128 -1.66 14.57 11.65
C TYR A 128 -2.86 15.51 11.52
N ASN A 129 -3.40 15.92 12.66
CA ASN A 129 -4.31 17.06 12.79
C ASN A 129 -3.72 18.03 13.83
N ASP A 130 -4.52 18.96 14.33
CA ASP A 130 -4.05 19.96 15.31
C ASP A 130 -3.70 19.35 16.68
N ASN A 131 -4.11 18.11 16.96
CA ASN A 131 -4.02 17.47 18.27
C ASN A 131 -3.10 16.23 18.30
N GLU A 132 -3.00 15.52 17.18
CA GLU A 132 -2.39 14.19 17.07
C GLU A 132 -1.47 14.15 15.85
N GLN A 133 -0.33 13.46 15.99
CA GLN A 133 0.58 13.17 14.88
C GLN A 133 1.14 11.77 15.06
N TRP A 134 1.07 11.00 13.98
CA TRP A 134 1.55 9.63 13.91
C TRP A 134 2.33 9.42 12.61
N GLN A 135 3.08 8.33 12.55
CA GLN A 135 3.88 7.99 11.39
C GLN A 135 4.12 6.49 11.30
N MET A 136 4.21 5.98 10.08
CA MET A 136 4.70 4.64 9.77
C MET A 136 5.72 4.73 8.62
N GLY A 137 6.65 3.79 8.55
CA GLY A 137 7.67 3.85 7.51
C GLY A 137 8.99 3.21 7.86
N SER A 138 9.93 3.41 6.95
CA SER A 138 11.34 3.09 7.13
C SER A 138 12.18 4.35 6.94
N ASN A 139 13.18 4.52 7.79
CA ASN A 139 14.23 5.51 7.65
C ASN A 139 15.59 4.82 7.83
N GLY A 140 16.08 4.25 6.74
CA GLY A 140 17.28 3.41 6.76
C GLY A 140 17.06 2.13 7.56
N THR A 141 17.81 1.95 8.66
CA THR A 141 17.68 0.78 9.55
C THR A 141 16.60 0.93 10.62
N TYR A 142 16.01 2.12 10.74
CA TYR A 142 14.89 2.35 11.65
C TYR A 142 13.58 2.08 10.92
N HIS A 143 12.70 1.31 11.56
CA HIS A 143 11.37 1.01 11.06
C HIS A 143 10.34 1.34 12.13
N CYS A 144 9.20 1.90 11.73
CA CYS A 144 8.04 2.15 12.58
C CYS A 144 6.79 1.59 11.88
N GLY A 145 6.03 0.77 12.61
CA GLY A 145 4.87 0.02 12.15
C GLY A 145 4.76 -1.35 12.82
N GLU A 146 3.55 -1.85 13.04
CA GLU A 146 3.29 -3.17 13.63
C GLU A 146 3.86 -4.34 12.81
N LEU A 147 3.89 -4.24 11.47
CA LEU A 147 4.39 -5.31 10.59
C LEU A 147 5.44 -4.77 9.60
N PHE A 148 6.69 -5.15 9.86
CA PHE A 148 7.83 -4.98 8.96
C PHE A 148 8.48 -6.34 8.70
N GLN A 149 8.55 -6.75 7.43
CA GLN A 149 9.38 -7.88 7.03
C GLN A 149 10.58 -7.38 6.24
N SER A 150 11.79 -7.75 6.70
CA SER A 150 13.05 -7.21 6.20
C SER A 150 13.38 -7.58 4.74
N ALA A 151 12.65 -8.53 4.16
CA ALA A 151 12.88 -9.02 2.81
C ALA A 151 11.83 -8.58 1.78
N GLY A 152 10.72 -7.98 2.21
CA GLY A 152 9.62 -7.58 1.34
C GLY A 152 9.60 -6.10 0.95
N ASN A 153 8.47 -5.68 0.37
CA ASN A 153 8.17 -4.28 -0.02
C ASN A 153 7.04 -3.61 0.78
N HIS A 154 6.57 -4.23 1.86
CA HIS A 154 5.32 -3.87 2.51
C HIS A 154 5.54 -3.41 3.96
N LEU A 155 4.72 -2.45 4.37
CA LEU A 155 4.68 -1.86 5.69
C LEU A 155 3.22 -1.77 6.11
N ALA A 156 2.92 -2.14 7.34
CA ALA A 156 1.60 -1.91 7.91
C ALA A 156 1.67 -1.48 9.36
N ASP A 157 0.63 -0.76 9.77
CA ASP A 157 0.48 -0.29 11.13
C ASP A 157 -1.00 -0.19 11.51
N ARG A 158 -1.29 -0.33 12.80
CA ARG A 158 -2.63 -0.16 13.33
C ARG A 158 -2.66 1.04 14.26
N GLU A 159 -3.49 2.02 13.92
CA GLU A 159 -3.55 3.27 14.66
C GLU A 159 -4.97 3.58 15.11
N TYR A 160 -5.10 4.07 16.35
CA TYR A 160 -6.37 4.60 16.83
C TYR A 160 -6.48 6.07 16.44
N LEU A 161 -7.52 6.42 15.68
CA LEU A 161 -7.75 7.79 15.24
C LEU A 161 -9.07 8.33 15.77
N SER A 162 -9.05 9.61 16.13
CA SER A 162 -10.24 10.37 16.49
C SER A 162 -11.01 10.81 15.23
N THR A 163 -12.32 11.02 15.37
CA THR A 163 -13.16 11.51 14.27
C THR A 163 -12.75 12.93 13.86
N ASP A 164 -11.96 13.05 12.80
CA ASP A 164 -11.43 14.32 12.30
C ASP A 164 -10.87 14.16 10.87
N SER A 165 -10.39 15.26 10.30
CA SER A 165 -9.58 15.28 9.07
C SER A 165 -8.09 15.31 9.42
N TYR A 166 -7.34 14.33 8.93
CA TYR A 166 -5.89 14.27 9.07
C TYR A 166 -5.22 14.69 7.77
N ASN A 167 -4.28 15.62 7.87
CA ASN A 167 -3.33 15.91 6.79
C ASN A 167 -2.42 14.69 6.62
N VAL A 168 -2.22 14.24 5.38
CA VAL A 168 -1.36 13.10 5.07
C VAL A 168 -0.17 13.57 4.24
N ARG A 169 1.04 13.25 4.69
CA ARG A 169 2.28 13.64 4.03
C ARG A 169 3.17 12.42 3.87
N LEU A 170 3.67 12.22 2.65
CA LEU A 170 4.68 11.22 2.34
C LEU A 170 6.05 11.89 2.28
N VAL A 171 7.03 11.37 3.01
CA VAL A 171 8.44 11.81 2.97
C VAL A 171 9.27 10.66 2.42
N PHE A 172 10.09 10.94 1.42
CA PHE A 172 10.87 9.92 0.74
C PHE A 172 12.29 10.39 0.43
N ASN A 173 13.20 9.43 0.40
CA ASN A 173 14.60 9.62 0.02
C ASN A 173 15.11 8.33 -0.63
N TYR A 174 15.12 8.31 -1.95
CA TYR A 174 15.70 7.23 -2.75
C TYR A 174 17.09 7.64 -3.25
N PRO A 175 18.04 6.69 -3.36
CA PRO A 175 19.41 6.98 -3.80
C PRO A 175 19.51 7.32 -5.30
N ASP A 176 18.51 6.91 -6.09
CA ASP A 176 18.44 7.16 -7.53
C ASP A 176 17.28 8.10 -7.92
N SER A 177 17.13 8.33 -9.21
CA SER A 177 16.08 9.17 -9.79
C SER A 177 14.97 8.37 -10.48
N GLU A 178 14.88 7.06 -10.24
CA GLU A 178 13.80 6.24 -10.80
C GLU A 178 12.45 6.69 -10.22
N ILE A 179 11.45 6.82 -11.08
CA ILE A 179 10.09 7.15 -10.67
C ILE A 179 9.47 5.87 -10.12
N ARG A 180 8.96 5.97 -8.90
CA ARG A 180 8.31 4.87 -8.20
C ARG A 180 6.88 5.19 -7.83
N THR A 181 6.02 4.20 -7.87
CA THR A 181 4.66 4.32 -7.35
C THR A 181 4.58 3.74 -5.95
N VAL A 182 4.16 4.54 -4.98
CA VAL A 182 3.94 4.07 -3.60
C VAL A 182 2.46 3.81 -3.39
N GLN A 183 2.07 2.59 -3.02
CA GLN A 183 0.67 2.26 -2.73
C GLN A 183 0.38 2.54 -1.25
N ILE A 184 -0.60 3.39 -0.94
CA ILE A 184 -1.02 3.69 0.44
C ILE A 184 -2.50 3.39 0.58
N ARG A 185 -2.87 2.57 1.58
CA ARG A 185 -4.27 2.25 1.92
C ARG A 185 -4.53 2.47 3.40
N VAL A 186 -5.77 2.88 3.68
CA VAL A 186 -6.31 2.90 5.05
C VAL A 186 -7.66 2.21 5.03
N ASN A 187 -7.81 1.24 5.92
CA ASN A 187 -9.02 0.44 6.02
C ASN A 187 -9.60 0.47 7.43
N GLN A 188 -10.90 0.17 7.52
CA GLN A 188 -11.66 0.07 8.78
C GLN A 188 -12.39 -1.27 8.91
N PRO A 189 -12.77 -1.68 10.14
CA PRO A 189 -13.35 -3.01 10.38
C PRO A 189 -14.88 -3.05 10.28
N ASP A 190 -15.58 -1.96 10.60
CA ASP A 190 -17.00 -2.05 10.97
C ASP A 190 -18.00 -1.86 9.81
N TYR A 191 -17.77 -0.90 8.91
CA TYR A 191 -18.76 -0.55 7.89
C TYR A 191 -18.15 -0.06 6.57
N ALA A 192 -18.89 -0.28 5.48
CA ALA A 192 -18.56 0.31 4.19
C ALA A 192 -18.91 1.81 4.18
N ILE A 193 -18.04 2.62 3.59
CA ILE A 193 -18.35 4.00 3.24
C ILE A 193 -19.42 4.03 2.12
N ASN A 194 -20.22 5.10 2.08
CA ASN A 194 -21.34 5.24 1.14
C ASN A 194 -20.95 5.82 -0.23
N TYR A 195 -19.65 5.90 -0.51
CA TYR A 195 -19.10 6.33 -1.78
C TYR A 195 -17.96 5.39 -2.20
N TRP A 196 -17.64 5.37 -3.48
CA TRP A 196 -16.52 4.61 -4.00
C TRP A 196 -15.23 5.44 -3.93
N ILE A 197 -14.13 4.86 -3.44
CA ILE A 197 -12.84 5.55 -3.42
C ILE A 197 -12.40 5.81 -4.87
N PRO A 198 -12.11 7.07 -5.26
CA PRO A 198 -11.68 7.37 -6.61
C PRO A 198 -10.41 6.60 -6.97
N TYR A 199 -10.30 6.19 -8.23
CA TYR A 199 -9.07 5.58 -8.72
C TYR A 199 -8.07 6.68 -9.09
N ASP A 200 -6.82 6.49 -8.71
CA ASP A 200 -5.74 7.28 -9.28
C ASP A 200 -5.58 6.94 -10.77
N ASN A 201 -5.38 7.98 -11.58
CA ASN A 201 -5.13 7.85 -13.01
C ASN A 201 -3.65 8.06 -13.30
#